data_AF-A0A957CL96-F1
#
_entry.id   AF-A0A957CL96-F1
#
_cell.length_a   1.000
_cell.length_b   1.000
_cell.length_c   1.000
_cell.angle_alpha   90.00
_cell.angle_beta   90.00
_cell.angle_gamma   90.00
#
_symmetry.space_group_name_H-M   'P 1'
#
loop_
_entity.id
_entity.type
_entity.pdbx_description
1 polymer ?
#
loop_
_entity_poly.entity_id
_entity_poly.type
_entity_poly.pdbx_seq_one_letter_code
_entity_poly.pdbx_strand_id
1 'polypeptide(L)'
;MTEKIIGVVGGAGPYAGLDLCQKILEETVAEKDQDFLTVINWSQPNRILDRTEYLLGQVDENPGVAIAEQVRKLGAAGAAVAAIPCNTAHSPPIYD
;
A
#
# COMPACT_ATOMS: atom_id res chain seq x y z
N MET A 1 1.54 12.75 -22.14
CA MET A 1 2.01 12.63 -20.74
C MET A 1 1.83 11.19 -20.34
N THR A 2 2.81 10.57 -19.69
CA THR A 2 2.67 9.22 -19.15
C THR A 2 1.56 9.24 -18.09
N GLU A 3 0.65 8.27 -18.17
CA GLU A 3 -0.40 8.06 -17.18
C GLU A 3 0.21 7.93 -15.77
N LYS A 4 -0.34 8.65 -14.79
CA LYS A 4 0.16 8.61 -13.41
C LYS A 4 -0.66 7.60 -12.61
N ILE A 5 -0.11 6.39 -12.46
CA ILE A 5 -0.73 5.30 -11.70
C ILE A 5 -0.40 5.44 -10.21
N ILE A 6 -1.41 5.32 -9.35
CA ILE A 6 -1.24 5.22 -7.89
C ILE A 6 -1.18 3.74 -7.49
N GLY A 7 -0.14 3.36 -6.76
CA GLY A 7 -0.06 2.05 -6.11
C GLY A 7 -0.54 2.10 -4.66
N VAL A 8 -1.30 1.11 -4.22
CA VAL A 8 -1.69 0.91 -2.82
C VAL A 8 -1.13 -0.42 -2.33
N VAL A 9 -0.30 -0.37 -1.28
CA VAL A 9 0.22 -1.56 -0.60
C VAL A 9 -0.83 -2.05 0.40
N GLY A 10 -1.71 -2.92 -0.07
CA GLY A 10 -2.75 -3.54 0.75
C GLY A 10 -2.23 -4.72 1.58
N GLY A 11 -3.07 -5.20 2.50
CA GLY A 11 -2.80 -6.41 3.28
C GLY A 11 -2.28 -6.16 4.70
N ALA A 12 -2.05 -4.90 5.09
CA ALA A 12 -1.63 -4.51 6.43
C ALA A 12 -2.64 -3.58 7.17
N GLY A 13 -3.95 -3.81 7.17
CA GLY A 13 -4.72 -5.00 6.79
C GLY A 13 -5.49 -4.87 5.45
N PRO A 14 -6.15 -5.94 4.97
CA PRO A 14 -6.83 -5.97 3.66
C PRO A 14 -7.86 -4.86 3.46
N TYR A 15 -8.70 -4.61 4.46
CA TYR A 15 -9.77 -3.61 4.36
C TYR A 15 -9.26 -2.17 4.33
N ALA A 16 -8.10 -1.88 4.93
CA ALA A 16 -7.51 -0.55 4.87
C ALA A 16 -7.05 -0.20 3.44
N GLY A 17 -6.60 -1.19 2.66
CA GLY A 17 -6.31 -1.02 1.23
C GLY A 17 -7.55 -0.65 0.42
N LEU A 18 -8.68 -1.31 0.69
CA LEU A 18 -9.96 -1.01 0.03
C LEU A 18 -10.50 0.36 0.42
N ASP A 19 -10.46 0.70 1.71
CA ASP A 19 -10.88 2.00 2.23
C ASP A 19 -10.07 3.16 1.61
N LEU A 20 -8.75 3.00 1.48
CA LEU A 20 -7.93 3.99 0.78
C LEU A 20 -8.31 4.11 -0.71
N CYS A 21 -8.55 2.99 -1.40
CA CYS A 21 -8.99 3.03 -2.80
C CYS A 21 -10.33 3.75 -2.95
N GLN A 22 -11.28 3.48 -2.06
CA GLN A 22 -12.57 4.16 -2.03
C GLN A 22 -12.40 5.67 -1.84
N LYS A 23 -11.58 6.10 -0.89
CA LYS A 23 -11.30 7.53 -0.65
C LYS A 23 -10.62 8.20 -1.83
N ILE A 24 -9.71 7.51 -2.54
CA ILE A 24 -9.12 8.05 -3.77
C ILE A 24 -10.22 8.32 -4.80
N LEU A 25 -11.19 7.40 -4.97
CA LEU A 25 -12.30 7.62 -5.89
C LEU A 25 -13.20 8.77 -5.44
N GLU A 26 -13.59 8.81 -4.17
CA GLU A 26 -14.49 9.83 -3.61
C GLU A 26 -13.91 11.24 -3.68
N GLU A 27 -12.58 11.38 -3.53
CA GLU A 27 -11.88 12.66 -3.58
C GLU A 27 -11.35 13.02 -4.99
N THR A 28 -11.54 12.15 -5.99
CA THR A 28 -11.17 12.45 -7.37
C THR A 28 -12.24 13.31 -8.03
N VAL A 29 -11.84 14.49 -8.51
CA VAL A 29 -12.70 15.33 -9.35
C VAL A 29 -12.83 14.70 -10.74
N ALA A 30 -13.98 14.09 -11.03
CA ALA A 30 -14.28 13.38 -12.28
C ALA A 30 -15.71 13.64 -12.74
N GLU A 31 -15.94 13.72 -14.05
CA GLU A 31 -17.29 13.85 -14.64
C GLU A 31 -17.76 12.55 -15.30
N LYS A 32 -16.83 11.64 -15.61
CA LYS A 32 -17.05 10.31 -16.19
C LYS A 32 -15.99 9.33 -15.71
N ASP A 33 -16.22 8.04 -15.94
CA ASP A 33 -15.34 6.96 -15.47
C ASP A 33 -13.87 7.12 -15.93
N GLN A 34 -13.63 7.64 -17.15
CA GLN A 34 -12.28 7.79 -17.69
C GLN A 34 -11.49 8.95 -17.06
N ASP A 35 -12.12 9.79 -16.25
CA ASP A 35 -11.44 10.88 -15.55
C ASP A 35 -10.85 10.42 -14.21
N PHE A 36 -11.27 9.26 -13.70
CA PHE A 36 -10.73 8.70 -12.46
C PHE A 36 -9.26 8.31 -12.63
N LEU A 37 -8.50 8.46 -11.55
CA LEU A 37 -7.10 8.05 -11.51
C LEU A 37 -6.98 6.53 -11.57
N THR A 38 -6.02 6.01 -12.33
CA THR A 38 -5.69 4.58 -12.33
C THR A 38 -5.03 4.20 -11.00
N VAL A 39 -5.63 3.24 -10.30
CA VAL A 39 -5.15 2.75 -9.00
C VAL A 39 -4.90 1.24 -9.06
N ILE A 40 -3.74 0.79 -8.59
CA ILE A 40 -3.42 -0.63 -8.39
C ILE A 40 -3.40 -0.92 -6.89
N ASN A 41 -4.35 -1.71 -6.39
CA ASN A 41 -4.30 -2.25 -5.03
C ASN A 41 -3.61 -3.61 -5.04
N TRP A 42 -2.38 -3.67 -4.53
CA TRP A 42 -1.65 -4.92 -4.37
C TRP A 42 -1.79 -5.41 -2.94
N SER A 43 -2.68 -6.38 -2.71
CA SER A 43 -3.02 -6.88 -1.37
C SER A 43 -2.49 -8.29 -1.13
N GLN A 44 -1.46 -8.43 -0.30
CA GLN A 44 -0.89 -9.73 0.10
C GLN A 44 -0.83 -9.88 1.63
N PRO A 45 -1.97 -10.05 2.31
CA PRO A 45 -2.01 -10.14 3.78
C PRO A 45 -1.23 -11.32 4.35
N ASN A 46 -1.13 -12.42 3.60
CA ASN A 46 -0.35 -13.59 4.01
C ASN A 46 1.17 -13.40 3.91
N ARG A 47 1.64 -12.26 3.38
CA ARG A 47 3.06 -11.95 3.22
C ARG A 47 3.56 -10.90 4.21
N ILE A 48 2.71 -10.01 4.70
CA ILE A 48 3.09 -8.96 5.65
C ILE A 48 2.81 -9.48 7.06
N LEU A 49 3.87 -9.77 7.81
CA LEU A 49 3.77 -10.18 9.22
C LEU A 49 3.10 -9.09 10.07
N ASP A 50 2.67 -9.46 11.28
CA ASP A 50 2.07 -8.49 12.18
C ASP A 50 3.10 -7.43 12.61
N ARG A 51 2.74 -6.16 12.38
CA ARG A 51 3.65 -5.04 12.65
C ARG A 51 3.83 -4.82 14.15
N THR A 52 2.82 -5.12 14.95
CA THR A 52 2.86 -4.95 16.40
C THR A 52 3.69 -6.06 17.04
N GLU A 53 3.51 -7.32 16.61
CA GLU A 53 4.34 -8.44 17.08
C GLU A 53 5.83 -8.19 16.83
N TYR A 54 6.18 -7.66 15.66
CA TYR A 54 7.57 -7.28 15.35
C TYR A 54 8.09 -6.18 16.27
N LEU A 55 7.32 -5.10 16.45
CA LEU A 55 7.71 -3.99 17.33
C LEU A 55 7.81 -4.39 18.81
N LEU A 56 7.09 -5.42 19.23
CA LEU A 56 7.17 -5.99 20.58
C LEU A 56 8.24 -7.06 20.73
N GLY A 57 9.00 -7.37 19.66
CA GLY A 57 10.05 -8.40 19.68
C GLY A 57 9.51 -9.83 19.80
N GLN A 58 8.27 -10.07 19.40
CA GLN A 58 7.64 -11.40 19.41
C GLN A 58 7.96 -12.19 18.14
N VAL A 59 8.27 -11.47 17.05
CA VAL A 59 8.80 -12.02 15.80
C VAL A 59 10.03 -11.22 15.38
N ASP A 60 11.02 -11.93 14.82
CA ASP A 60 12.29 -11.31 14.42
C ASP A 60 12.27 -10.78 12.98
N GLU A 61 11.36 -11.29 12.15
CA GLU A 61 11.28 -10.91 10.74
C GLU A 61 10.56 -9.56 10.58
N ASN A 62 11.28 -8.59 9.99
CA ASN A 62 10.76 -7.26 9.76
C ASN A 62 9.71 -7.25 8.63
N PRO A 63 8.44 -6.86 8.88
CA PRO A 63 7.39 -6.79 7.85
C PRO A 63 7.67 -5.77 6.75
N GLY A 64 8.59 -4.82 6.98
CA GLY A 64 9.07 -3.84 6.01
C GLY A 64 9.67 -4.48 4.76
N VAL A 65 10.27 -5.67 4.87
CA VAL A 65 10.81 -6.41 3.71
C VAL A 65 9.69 -6.77 2.72
N ALA A 66 8.61 -7.40 3.22
CA ALA A 66 7.46 -7.77 2.39
C ALA A 66 6.72 -6.55 1.84
N ILE A 67 6.67 -5.44 2.59
CA ILE A 67 6.11 -4.16 2.13
C ILE A 67 6.96 -3.59 0.98
N ALA A 68 8.28 -3.55 1.13
CA ALA A 68 9.20 -3.05 0.10
C ALA A 68 9.14 -3.88 -1.19
N GLU A 69 8.98 -5.20 -1.08
CA GLU A 69 8.73 -6.06 -2.25
C GLU A 69 7.45 -5.69 -2.98
N GLN A 70 6.36 -5.39 -2.27
CA GLN A 70 5.10 -4.95 -2.89
C GLN A 70 5.24 -3.59 -3.55
N VAL A 71 5.95 -2.64 -2.93
CA VAL A 71 6.28 -1.35 -3.55
C VAL A 71 7.06 -1.55 -4.85
N ARG A 72 8.05 -2.46 -4.88
CA ARG A 72 8.78 -2.78 -6.12
C ARG A 72 7.87 -3.39 -7.19
N LYS A 73 6.94 -4.28 -6.82
CA LYS A 73 5.96 -4.86 -7.76
C LYS A 73 5.03 -3.78 -8.33
N LEU A 74 4.56 -2.85 -7.50
CA LEU A 74 3.77 -1.70 -7.93
C LEU A 74 4.55 -0.82 -8.91
N GLY A 75 5.82 -0.51 -8.61
CA GLY A 75 6.69 0.24 -9.51
C GLY A 75 6.90 -0.47 -10.86
N ALA A 76 7.12 -1.80 -10.84
CA ALA A 76 7.21 -2.61 -12.06
C ALA A 76 5.90 -2.67 -12.84
N ALA A 77 4.75 -2.53 -12.17
CA ALA A 77 3.43 -2.41 -12.78
C ALA A 77 3.11 -0.98 -13.27
N GLY A 78 4.05 -0.03 -13.15
CA GLY A 78 3.92 1.33 -13.66
C GLY A 78 3.42 2.37 -12.65
N ALA A 79 3.28 2.00 -11.36
CA ALA A 79 2.92 2.96 -10.31
C ALA A 79 4.00 4.05 -10.19
N ALA A 80 3.58 5.31 -10.30
CA ALA A 80 4.45 6.48 -10.14
C ALA A 80 4.65 6.85 -8.66
N VAL A 81 3.68 6.49 -7.82
CA VAL A 81 3.67 6.70 -6.37
C VAL A 81 3.05 5.48 -5.69
N ALA A 82 3.45 5.21 -4.45
CA ALA A 82 2.86 4.15 -3.65
C ALA A 82 2.40 4.69 -2.28
N ALA A 83 1.22 4.25 -1.83
CA ALA A 83 0.66 4.56 -0.53
C ALA A 83 0.52 3.28 0.31
N ILE A 84 0.82 3.37 1.61
CA ILE A 84 0.73 2.28 2.57
C ILE A 84 -0.32 2.67 3.62
N PRO A 85 -1.57 2.19 3.55
CA PRO A 85 -2.61 2.53 4.53
C PRO A 85 -2.43 1.76 5.86
N CYS A 86 -1.29 1.95 6.52
CA CYS A 86 -0.94 1.33 7.79
C CYS A 86 -0.03 2.25 8.61
N ASN A 87 -0.53 2.81 9.71
CA ASN A 87 0.28 3.70 10.56
C ASN A 87 1.48 2.98 11.17
N THR A 88 1.29 1.77 11.72
CA THR A 88 2.35 1.00 12.38
C THR A 88 3.51 0.67 11.43
N ALA A 89 3.22 0.46 10.14
CA ALA A 89 4.23 0.18 9.12
C ALA A 89 5.20 1.36 8.86
N HIS A 90 4.85 2.57 9.28
CA HIS A 90 5.71 3.75 9.18
C HIS A 90 6.57 3.99 10.43
N SER A 91 6.57 3.06 11.38
CA SER A 91 7.47 3.15 12.53
C SER A 91 8.94 2.99 12.09
N PRO A 92 9.88 3.73 12.68
CA PRO A 92 11.30 3.66 12.30
C PRO A 92 11.88 2.23 12.29
N PRO A 93 11.61 1.34 13.28
CA PRO A 93 12.15 -0.01 13.25
C PRO A 93 11.68 -0.86 12.06
N ILE A 94 10.55 -0.52 11.44
CA ILE A 94 10.02 -1.22 10.26
C ILE A 94 10.51 -0.59 8.96
N TYR A 95 10.63 0.74 8.94
CA TYR A 95 10.82 1.53 7.72
C TYR A 95 12.29 1.87 7.41
N ASP A 96 13.12 2.09 8.42
CA ASP A 96 14.54 2.47 8.28
C ASP A 96 15.44 1.27 7.93
#